data_AF-A0A825BFW8-F1
#
_entry.id   AF-A0A825BFW8-F1
#
_cell.length_a   1.000
_cell.length_b   1.000
_cell.length_c   1.000
_cell.angle_alpha   90.00
_cell.angle_beta   90.00
_cell.angle_gamma   90.00
#
_symmetry.space_group_name_H-M   'P 1'
#
loop_
_entity.id
_entity.type
_entity.pdbx_description
1 polymer ?
#
loop_
_entity_poly.entity_id
_entity_poly.type
_entity_poly.pdbx_seq_one_letter_code
_entity_poly.pdbx_strand_id
1 'polypeptide(L)'
;AFRDFDECCERVKENQKRYTVVGLIDVHSGVCSYVIGKSENIYTVKRCLAKYISKFGKPLRVVGDNGKAFKSNEMAGTFESLDIEYLAVRAYSGWLKPYIERSWRSFQDNFSQNIAGFIGHSVEQRQAIEFGFSKMERRLKKGEQTNLKRMLLINDLEKLMDDYIDEFINRRWLDRLGSSPLEAYKSDEDKIERLSSTLVCARLGNMLT
;
A
#
# COMPACT_ATOMS: atom_id res chain seq x y z
N ALA A 1 -22.37 -7.73 -11.08
CA ALA A 1 -23.60 -8.14 -10.38
C ALA A 1 -23.27 -9.28 -9.42
N PHE A 2 -23.86 -9.32 -8.23
CA PHE A 2 -23.69 -10.42 -7.28
C PHE A 2 -24.47 -11.65 -7.77
N ARG A 3 -24.00 -12.87 -7.47
CA ARG A 3 -24.74 -14.08 -7.84
C ARG A 3 -26.00 -14.26 -7.00
N ASP A 4 -25.93 -13.92 -5.72
CA ASP A 4 -27.04 -14.01 -4.76
C ASP A 4 -26.88 -13.01 -3.60
N PHE A 5 -27.86 -13.02 -2.69
CA PHE A 5 -27.90 -12.14 -1.53
C PHE A 5 -26.83 -12.46 -0.48
N ASP A 6 -26.46 -13.73 -0.34
CA ASP A 6 -25.46 -14.16 0.64
C ASP A 6 -24.07 -13.67 0.22
N GLU A 7 -23.71 -13.79 -1.07
CA GLU A 7 -22.48 -13.22 -1.63
C GLU A 7 -22.41 -11.70 -1.44
N CYS A 8 -23.55 -11.01 -1.60
CA CYS A 8 -23.64 -9.57 -1.34
C CYS A 8 -23.33 -9.27 0.12
N CYS A 9 -23.95 -9.99 1.07
CA CYS A 9 -23.73 -9.80 2.50
C CYS A 9 -22.30 -10.10 2.92
N GLU A 10 -21.69 -11.17 2.37
CA GLU A 10 -20.30 -11.52 2.63
C GLU A 10 -19.33 -10.44 2.13
N ARG A 11 -19.53 -9.93 0.90
CA ARG A 11 -18.71 -8.83 0.36
C ARG A 11 -18.85 -7.55 1.16
N VAL A 12 -20.06 -7.22 1.63
CA VAL A 12 -20.26 -6.06 2.50
C VAL A 12 -19.49 -6.23 3.81
N LYS A 13 -19.57 -7.40 4.46
CA LYS A 13 -18.82 -7.70 5.69
C LYS A 13 -17.30 -7.63 5.48
N GLU A 14 -16.81 -8.07 4.32
CA GLU A 14 -15.39 -8.01 3.99
C GLU A 14 -14.92 -6.56 3.81
N ASN A 15 -15.67 -5.74 3.08
CA ASN A 15 -15.35 -4.33 2.83
C ASN A 15 -15.43 -3.45 4.10
N GLN A 16 -16.21 -3.86 5.11
CA GLN A 16 -16.33 -3.18 6.39
C GLN A 16 -15.11 -3.37 7.33
N LYS A 17 -13.95 -3.77 6.80
CA LYS A 17 -12.72 -3.97 7.59
C LYS A 17 -11.74 -2.83 7.38
N ARG A 18 -10.90 -2.58 8.40
CA ARG A 18 -9.72 -1.72 8.24
C ARG A 18 -8.62 -2.53 7.58
N TYR A 19 -8.24 -2.13 6.37
CA TYR A 19 -7.12 -2.70 5.65
C TYR A 19 -5.82 -1.99 6.02
N THR A 20 -4.71 -2.68 5.77
CA THR A 20 -3.35 -2.15 5.89
C THR A 20 -2.81 -1.89 4.49
N VAL A 21 -2.08 -0.78 4.33
CA VAL A 21 -1.33 -0.51 3.10
C VAL A 21 0.16 -0.71 3.41
N VAL A 22 0.84 -1.50 2.59
CA VAL A 22 2.30 -1.68 2.63
C VAL A 22 2.87 -1.03 1.37
N GLY A 23 4.00 -0.35 1.50
CA GLY A 23 4.63 0.35 0.40
C GLY A 23 6.14 0.21 0.37
N LEU A 24 6.67 0.23 -0.85
CA LEU A 24 8.11 0.33 -1.12
C LEU A 24 8.37 1.59 -1.93
N ILE A 25 9.45 2.29 -1.61
CA ILE A 25 9.94 3.47 -2.34
C ILE A 25 11.42 3.29 -2.64
N ASP A 26 11.82 3.62 -3.85
CA ASP A 26 13.23 3.75 -4.20
C ASP A 26 13.80 5.03 -3.60
N VAL A 27 14.92 4.94 -2.89
CA VAL A 27 15.56 6.10 -2.26
C VAL A 27 16.16 7.02 -3.33
N HIS A 28 16.70 6.45 -4.40
CA HIS A 28 17.34 7.20 -5.49
C HIS A 28 16.30 7.94 -6.32
N SER A 29 15.54 7.20 -7.14
CA SER A 29 14.54 7.76 -8.07
C SER A 29 13.26 8.22 -7.40
N GLY A 30 12.90 7.71 -6.22
CA GLY A 30 11.64 8.07 -5.55
C GLY A 30 10.40 7.37 -6.09
N VAL A 31 10.51 6.45 -7.05
CA VAL A 31 9.34 5.67 -7.50
C VAL A 31 8.85 4.80 -6.36
N CYS A 32 7.54 4.62 -6.28
CA CYS A 32 6.94 3.80 -5.25
C CYS A 32 5.82 2.93 -5.80
N SER A 33 5.52 1.85 -5.07
CA SER A 33 4.35 1.00 -5.31
C SER A 33 3.76 0.58 -3.98
N TYR A 34 2.44 0.63 -3.87
CA TYR A 34 1.71 0.21 -2.67
C TYR A 34 0.83 -1.00 -2.95
N VAL A 35 0.58 -1.78 -1.89
CA VAL A 35 -0.33 -2.93 -1.87
C VAL A 35 -1.23 -2.80 -0.66
N ILE A 36 -2.52 -3.05 -0.85
CA ILE A 36 -3.47 -3.17 0.24
C ILE A 36 -3.55 -4.64 0.68
N GLY A 37 -3.65 -4.87 1.97
CA GLY A 37 -3.81 -6.20 2.55
C GLY A 37 -4.76 -6.13 3.73
N LYS A 38 -5.36 -7.28 4.09
CA LYS A 38 -6.28 -7.36 5.23
C LYS A 38 -5.58 -7.04 6.57
N SER A 39 -4.27 -7.26 6.64
CA SER A 39 -3.42 -6.94 7.77
C SER A 39 -1.95 -6.84 7.33
N GLU A 40 -1.10 -6.28 8.20
CA GLU A 40 0.35 -6.38 8.07
C GLU A 40 0.79 -7.81 8.40
N ASN A 41 1.00 -8.63 7.37
CA ASN A 41 1.51 -9.99 7.50
C ASN A 41 2.53 -10.28 6.39
N ILE A 42 3.20 -11.42 6.49
CA ILE A 42 4.28 -11.82 5.58
C ILE A 42 3.79 -11.83 4.12
N TYR A 43 2.58 -12.31 3.87
CA TYR A 43 2.02 -12.37 2.51
C TYR A 43 1.77 -10.98 1.92
N THR A 44 1.25 -10.02 2.72
CA THR A 44 1.08 -8.64 2.26
C THR A 44 2.42 -8.01 1.90
N VAL A 45 3.46 -8.26 2.70
CA VAL A 45 4.82 -7.79 2.41
C VAL A 45 5.39 -8.44 1.15
N LYS A 46 5.22 -9.75 0.98
CA LYS A 46 5.64 -10.48 -0.23
C LYS A 46 4.93 -9.99 -1.48
N ARG A 47 3.62 -9.72 -1.41
CA ARG A 47 2.87 -9.09 -2.52
C ARG A 47 3.41 -7.71 -2.85
N CYS A 48 3.69 -6.90 -1.84
CA CYS A 48 4.30 -5.58 -2.05
C CYS A 48 5.66 -5.69 -2.74
N LEU A 49 6.52 -6.64 -2.32
CA LEU A 49 7.81 -6.90 -2.94
C LEU A 49 7.65 -7.42 -4.38
N ALA A 50 6.76 -8.39 -4.61
CA ALA A 50 6.49 -8.94 -5.94
C ALA A 50 6.03 -7.85 -6.92
N LYS A 51 5.08 -7.02 -6.48
CA LYS A 51 4.57 -5.90 -7.28
C LYS A 51 5.66 -4.89 -7.59
N TYR A 52 6.47 -4.52 -6.59
CA TYR A 52 7.59 -3.61 -6.80
C TYR A 52 8.59 -4.17 -7.83
N ILE A 53 9.02 -5.43 -7.66
CA ILE A 53 9.96 -6.09 -8.58
C ILE A 53 9.38 -6.15 -10.00
N SER A 54 8.09 -6.46 -10.12
CA SER A 54 7.42 -6.52 -11.43
C SER A 54 7.39 -5.17 -12.15
N LYS A 55 7.27 -4.05 -11.42
CA LYS A 55 7.20 -2.71 -12.01
C LYS A 55 8.59 -2.13 -12.25
N PHE A 56 9.43 -2.18 -11.21
CA PHE A 56 10.65 -1.39 -11.12
C PHE A 56 11.92 -2.23 -11.09
N GLY A 57 11.82 -3.56 -11.08
CA GLY A 57 12.98 -4.46 -11.01
C GLY A 57 13.44 -4.77 -9.59
N LYS A 58 14.45 -5.64 -9.49
CA LYS A 58 14.95 -6.18 -8.23
C LYS A 58 15.69 -5.09 -7.43
N PRO A 59 15.28 -4.80 -6.18
CA PRO A 59 16.05 -3.89 -5.34
C PRO A 59 17.33 -4.58 -4.85
N LEU A 60 18.42 -3.81 -4.74
CA LEU A 60 19.67 -4.31 -4.13
C LEU A 60 19.50 -4.54 -2.62
N ARG A 61 18.79 -3.61 -1.97
CA ARG A 61 18.64 -3.56 -0.53
C ARG A 61 17.28 -3.00 -0.15
N VAL A 62 16.65 -3.59 0.86
CA VAL A 62 15.42 -3.09 1.48
C VAL A 62 15.71 -2.66 2.91
N VAL A 63 15.36 -1.42 3.23
CA VAL A 63 15.50 -0.86 4.58
C VAL A 63 14.11 -0.78 5.22
N GLY A 64 13.89 -1.54 6.31
CA GLY A 64 12.58 -1.74 6.91
C GLY A 64 12.57 -1.62 8.42
N ASP A 65 11.38 -1.64 9.03
CA ASP A 65 11.21 -1.64 10.49
C ASP A 65 11.43 -3.03 11.05
N ASN A 66 11.63 -3.09 12.37
CA ASN A 66 11.62 -4.35 13.13
C ASN A 66 10.21 -4.97 13.26
N GLY A 67 9.30 -4.70 12.32
CA GLY A 67 7.96 -5.27 12.28
C GLY A 67 8.02 -6.80 12.18
N LYS A 68 7.04 -7.47 12.82
CA LYS A 68 7.02 -8.94 12.91
C LYS A 68 7.04 -9.63 11.54
N ALA A 69 6.34 -9.06 10.56
CA ALA A 69 6.30 -9.61 9.20
C ALA A 69 7.69 -9.58 8.53
N PHE A 70 8.40 -8.45 8.62
CA PHE A 70 9.72 -8.28 8.04
C PHE A 70 10.82 -9.07 8.77
N LYS A 71 10.68 -9.28 10.09
CA LYS A 71 11.64 -10.04 10.90
C LYS A 71 11.47 -11.57 10.79
N SER A 72 10.40 -12.04 10.17
CA SER A 72 10.14 -13.48 10.09
C SER A 72 11.25 -14.23 9.34
N ASN A 73 11.59 -15.45 9.78
CA ASN A 73 12.56 -16.30 9.09
C ASN A 73 12.16 -16.56 7.64
N GLU A 74 10.85 -16.67 7.38
CA GLU A 74 10.30 -16.83 6.04
C GLU A 74 10.60 -15.62 5.15
N MET A 75 10.47 -14.40 5.66
CA MET A 75 10.80 -13.19 4.91
C MET A 75 12.32 -13.04 4.72
N ALA A 76 13.13 -13.39 5.72
CA ALA A 76 14.58 -13.42 5.59
C ALA A 76 15.03 -14.37 4.46
N GLY A 77 14.52 -15.61 4.44
CA GLY A 77 14.81 -16.56 3.36
C GLY A 77 14.28 -16.11 2.00
N THR A 78 13.20 -15.33 1.98
CA THR A 78 12.68 -14.73 0.74
C THR A 78 13.66 -13.71 0.17
N PHE A 79 14.15 -12.79 1.00
CA PHE A 79 15.16 -11.80 0.59
C PHE A 79 16.46 -12.47 0.14
N GLU A 80 16.95 -13.45 0.89
CA GLU A 80 18.13 -14.24 0.54
C GLU A 80 17.97 -14.97 -0.80
N SER A 81 16.80 -15.59 -1.04
CA SER A 81 16.52 -16.31 -2.29
C SER A 81 16.49 -15.44 -3.54
N LEU A 82 16.29 -14.13 -3.35
CA LEU A 82 16.26 -13.12 -4.40
C LEU A 82 17.56 -12.30 -4.43
N ASP A 83 18.54 -12.62 -3.58
CA ASP A 83 19.79 -11.85 -3.43
C ASP A 83 19.50 -10.36 -3.14
N ILE A 84 18.64 -10.13 -2.14
CA ILE A 84 18.25 -8.80 -1.66
C ILE A 84 18.74 -8.66 -0.21
N GLU A 85 19.51 -7.62 0.08
CA GLU A 85 19.93 -7.35 1.46
C GLU A 85 18.79 -6.70 2.26
N TYR A 86 18.44 -7.25 3.43
CA TYR A 86 17.48 -6.62 4.33
C TYR A 86 18.17 -5.95 5.52
N LEU A 87 18.01 -4.62 5.65
CA LEU A 87 18.49 -3.85 6.80
C LEU A 87 17.33 -3.42 7.69
N ALA A 88 17.27 -4.00 8.90
CA ALA A 88 16.32 -3.59 9.92
C ALA A 88 16.87 -2.38 10.70
N VAL A 89 16.17 -1.25 10.65
CA VAL A 89 16.60 -0.07 11.40
C VAL A 89 16.19 -0.17 12.87
N ARG A 90 17.01 0.37 13.77
CA ARG A 90 16.67 0.47 15.20
C ARG A 90 15.39 1.30 15.39
N ALA A 91 14.65 1.02 16.46
CA ALA A 91 13.47 1.79 16.82
C ALA A 91 13.80 3.30 16.94
N TYR A 92 12.82 4.15 16.64
CA TYR A 92 12.95 5.61 16.68
C TYR A 92 13.99 6.20 15.72
N SER A 93 14.37 5.47 14.67
CA SER A 93 15.34 5.94 13.65
C SER A 93 14.72 6.14 12.26
N GLY A 94 13.59 6.84 12.21
CA GLY A 94 12.84 7.10 10.97
C GLY A 94 13.66 7.82 9.89
N TRP A 95 14.67 8.62 10.25
CA TRP A 95 15.56 9.27 9.27
C TRP A 95 16.40 8.29 8.43
N LEU A 96 16.55 7.03 8.89
CA LEU A 96 17.19 5.97 8.12
C LEU A 96 16.28 5.42 7.01
N LYS A 97 15.02 5.86 6.95
CA LYS A 97 14.03 5.54 5.93
C LYS A 97 13.54 6.81 5.26
N PRO A 98 14.40 7.43 4.46
CA PRO A 98 14.03 8.67 3.81
C PRO A 98 12.83 8.45 2.89
N TYR A 99 12.03 9.51 2.75
CA TYR A 99 10.96 9.68 1.76
C TYR A 99 9.67 8.86 1.96
N ILE A 100 9.72 7.63 2.49
CA ILE A 100 8.52 6.79 2.58
C ILE A 100 7.43 7.43 3.45
N GLU A 101 7.79 7.99 4.61
CA GLU A 101 6.85 8.68 5.50
C GLU A 101 6.22 9.92 4.86
N ARG A 102 7.02 10.68 4.11
CA ARG A 102 6.53 11.85 3.36
C ARG A 102 5.57 11.42 2.26
N SER A 103 5.88 10.32 1.57
CA SER A 103 5.01 9.74 0.55
C SER A 103 3.70 9.25 1.15
N TRP A 104 3.73 8.57 2.30
CA TRP A 104 2.51 8.16 3.02
C TRP A 104 1.65 9.33 3.45
N ARG A 105 2.24 10.42 3.97
CA ARG A 105 1.49 11.63 4.29
C ARG A 105 0.79 12.19 3.05
N SER A 106 1.53 12.31 1.94
CA SER A 106 0.96 12.77 0.66
C SER A 106 -0.18 11.87 0.17
N PHE A 107 -0.04 10.55 0.33
CA PHE A 107 -1.07 9.57 -0.03
C PHE A 107 -2.30 9.70 0.87
N GLN A 108 -2.12 9.75 2.19
CA GLN A 108 -3.22 9.92 3.14
C GLN A 108 -3.98 11.21 2.90
N ASP A 109 -3.28 12.34 2.70
CA ASP A 109 -3.91 13.65 2.59
C ASP A 109 -4.60 13.91 1.26
N ASN A 110 -4.09 13.37 0.16
CA ASN A 110 -4.60 13.69 -1.18
C ASN A 110 -5.36 12.55 -1.85
N PHE A 111 -5.08 11.28 -1.50
CA PHE A 111 -5.86 10.15 -2.00
C PHE A 111 -6.93 9.77 -0.99
N SER A 112 -6.52 9.34 0.22
CA SER A 112 -7.45 8.75 1.18
C SER A 112 -8.53 9.72 1.67
N GLN A 113 -8.25 11.01 1.80
CA GLN A 113 -9.27 12.00 2.19
C GLN A 113 -10.27 12.31 1.06
N ASN A 114 -9.89 12.11 -0.20
CA ASN A 114 -10.72 12.43 -1.37
C ASN A 114 -11.61 11.27 -1.84
N ILE A 115 -11.48 10.07 -1.27
CA ILE A 115 -12.38 8.96 -1.56
C ILE A 115 -13.75 9.18 -0.89
N ALA A 116 -14.82 8.86 -1.61
CA ALA A 116 -16.20 9.03 -1.14
C ALA A 116 -16.51 8.30 0.19
N GLY A 117 -15.76 7.23 0.49
CA GLY A 117 -15.87 6.40 1.69
C GLY A 117 -14.96 6.81 2.85
N PHE A 118 -14.28 7.97 2.80
CA PHE A 118 -13.40 8.40 3.88
C PHE A 118 -14.17 8.64 5.19
N ILE A 119 -13.64 8.09 6.29
CA ILE A 119 -14.26 8.18 7.62
C ILE A 119 -13.34 8.84 8.65
N GLY A 120 -12.20 9.42 8.26
CA GLY A 120 -11.22 9.98 9.18
C GLY A 120 -9.99 9.09 9.40
N HIS A 121 -8.87 9.73 9.72
CA HIS A 121 -7.58 9.13 10.06
C HIS A 121 -7.53 8.59 11.49
N SER A 122 -8.38 9.09 12.38
CA SER A 122 -8.46 8.67 13.78
C SER A 122 -9.90 8.39 14.23
N VAL A 123 -10.05 7.77 15.40
CA VAL A 123 -11.37 7.52 16.01
C VAL A 123 -12.08 8.84 16.32
N GLU A 124 -11.33 9.84 16.77
CA GLU A 124 -11.82 11.17 17.11
C GLU A 124 -12.28 11.92 15.85
N GLN A 125 -11.46 11.94 14.79
CA GLN A 125 -11.84 12.56 13.52
C GLN A 125 -13.10 11.89 12.95
N ARG A 126 -13.18 10.56 13.06
CA ARG A 126 -14.35 9.81 12.65
C ARG A 126 -15.60 10.22 13.41
N GLN A 127 -15.53 10.27 14.74
CA GLN A 127 -16.65 10.71 15.56
C GLN A 127 -17.09 12.14 15.21
N ALA A 128 -16.14 13.03 14.93
CA ALA A 128 -16.43 14.40 14.51
C ALA A 128 -17.15 14.46 13.15
N ILE A 129 -16.66 13.72 12.15
CA ILE A 129 -17.35 13.59 10.84
C ILE A 129 -18.76 13.01 11.04
N GLU A 130 -18.89 11.99 11.89
CA GLU A 130 -20.17 11.33 12.14
C GLU A 130 -21.17 12.21 12.90
N PHE A 131 -20.69 13.15 13.71
CA PHE A 131 -21.53 14.12 14.41
C PHE A 131 -22.25 15.07 13.45
N GLY A 132 -21.69 15.29 12.25
CA GLY A 132 -22.30 16.07 11.18
C GLY A 132 -23.55 15.44 10.54
N PHE A 133 -23.80 14.13 10.73
CA PHE A 133 -25.01 13.46 10.23
C PHE A 133 -26.24 13.75 11.11
N SER A 134 -27.45 13.63 10.56
CA SER A 134 -28.69 13.82 11.32
C SER A 134 -28.84 12.78 12.45
N LYS A 135 -29.64 13.10 13.48
CA LYS A 135 -29.96 12.15 14.57
C LYS A 135 -30.59 10.85 14.06
N MET A 136 -31.39 10.93 12.99
CA MET A 136 -32.02 9.77 12.35
C MET A 136 -30.97 8.86 11.69
N GLU A 137 -30.05 9.44 10.93
CA GLU A 137 -28.95 8.69 10.30
C GLU A 137 -28.02 8.05 11.33
N ARG A 138 -27.77 8.74 12.46
CA ARG A 138 -26.99 8.17 13.57
C ARG A 138 -27.71 7.00 14.25
N ARG A 139 -29.04 7.06 14.40
CA ARG A 139 -29.84 5.96 14.99
C ARG A 139 -29.94 4.74 14.08
N LEU A 140 -30.01 4.93 12.77
CA LEU A 140 -30.03 3.84 11.78
C LEU A 140 -28.71 3.06 11.70
N LYS A 141 -27.60 3.63 12.22
CA LYS A 141 -26.27 2.99 12.30
C LYS A 141 -26.09 2.10 13.53
N LYS A 142 -27.11 1.88 14.37
CA LYS A 142 -26.99 1.10 15.60
C LYS A 142 -26.68 -0.37 15.27
N GLY A 143 -25.42 -0.76 15.43
CA GLY A 143 -24.89 -2.09 15.05
C GLY A 143 -23.95 -2.09 13.85
N GLU A 144 -23.89 -1.00 13.07
CA GLU A 144 -23.04 -0.87 11.90
C GLU A 144 -21.78 -0.07 12.22
N GLN A 145 -20.62 -0.58 11.82
CA GLN A 145 -19.36 0.00 12.23
C GLN A 145 -18.98 1.29 11.50
N THR A 146 -19.51 1.66 10.32
CA THR A 146 -19.08 2.87 9.56
C THR A 146 -20.13 3.39 8.54
N ASN A 147 -19.84 4.46 7.77
CA ASN A 147 -20.69 4.95 6.68
C ASN A 147 -20.65 4.03 5.45
N LEU A 148 -21.48 3.00 5.45
CA LEU A 148 -21.49 1.91 4.46
C LEU A 148 -21.85 2.33 3.04
N LYS A 149 -22.60 3.44 2.89
CA LYS A 149 -23.25 3.78 1.62
C LYS A 149 -22.29 4.15 0.50
N ARG A 150 -21.05 4.51 0.84
CA ARG A 150 -20.06 5.05 -0.11
C ARG A 150 -18.73 4.29 -0.07
N MET A 151 -18.71 3.09 0.51
CA MET A 151 -17.52 2.24 0.50
C MET A 151 -17.29 1.66 -0.88
N LEU A 152 -16.06 1.78 -1.36
CA LEU A 152 -15.59 1.10 -2.57
C LEU A 152 -15.40 -0.39 -2.28
N LEU A 153 -15.56 -1.23 -3.29
CA LEU A 153 -15.08 -2.61 -3.21
C LEU A 153 -13.55 -2.60 -3.10
N ILE A 154 -12.98 -3.58 -2.40
CA ILE A 154 -11.53 -3.66 -2.22
C ILE A 154 -10.76 -3.63 -3.55
N ASN A 155 -11.21 -4.38 -4.57
CA ASN A 155 -10.56 -4.40 -5.88
C ASN A 155 -10.64 -3.04 -6.61
N ASP A 156 -11.75 -2.30 -6.44
CA ASP A 156 -11.89 -0.96 -7.03
C ASP A 156 -10.96 0.03 -6.32
N LEU A 157 -10.83 -0.09 -5.00
CA LEU A 157 -9.90 0.70 -4.20
C LEU A 157 -8.44 0.39 -4.56
N GLU A 158 -8.10 -0.88 -4.78
CA GLU A 158 -6.78 -1.31 -5.27
C GLU A 158 -6.44 -0.65 -6.60
N LYS A 159 -7.36 -0.73 -7.57
CA LYS A 159 -7.17 -0.12 -8.89
C LYS A 159 -7.00 1.40 -8.79
N LEU A 160 -7.89 2.08 -8.06
CA LEU A 160 -7.80 3.53 -7.86
C LEU A 160 -6.50 3.94 -7.17
N MET A 161 -6.04 3.15 -6.21
CA MET A 161 -4.77 3.39 -5.53
C MET A 161 -3.60 3.26 -6.51
N ASP A 162 -3.61 2.24 -7.37
CA ASP A 162 -2.56 2.03 -8.37
C ASP A 162 -2.53 3.13 -9.42
N ASP A 163 -3.69 3.50 -9.96
CA ASP A 163 -3.82 4.60 -10.91
C ASP A 163 -3.30 5.91 -10.29
N TYR A 164 -3.66 6.20 -9.04
CA TYR A 164 -3.16 7.38 -8.33
C TYR A 164 -1.64 7.35 -8.11
N ILE A 165 -1.07 6.21 -7.73
CA ILE A 165 0.37 6.10 -7.53
C ILE A 165 1.12 6.29 -8.86
N ASP A 166 0.65 5.66 -9.93
CA ASP A 166 1.34 5.65 -11.22
C ASP A 166 1.19 6.95 -11.99
N GLU A 167 0.01 7.56 -11.96
CA GLU A 167 -0.29 8.77 -12.72
C GLU A 167 0.02 10.05 -11.93
N PHE A 168 0.02 10.00 -10.59
CA PHE A 168 0.29 11.17 -9.75
C PHE A 168 1.58 11.05 -8.95
N ILE A 169 1.72 10.07 -8.03
CA ILE A 169 2.88 10.04 -7.13
C ILE A 169 4.19 9.84 -7.90
N ASN A 170 4.21 8.93 -8.87
CA ASN A 170 5.41 8.59 -9.63
C ASN A 170 5.72 9.61 -10.75
N ARG A 171 4.75 10.46 -11.13
CA ARG A 171 4.91 11.46 -12.21
C ARG A 171 4.98 12.90 -11.73
N ARG A 172 4.71 13.16 -10.45
CA ARG A 172 4.86 14.50 -9.88
C ARG A 172 6.30 14.96 -9.93
N TRP A 173 6.50 16.25 -10.07
CA TRP A 173 7.80 16.89 -9.92
C TRP A 173 8.34 16.73 -8.48
N LEU A 174 9.63 16.38 -8.34
CA LEU A 174 10.35 16.43 -7.08
C LEU A 174 11.56 17.35 -7.20
N ASP A 175 11.58 18.44 -6.43
CA ASP A 175 12.68 19.42 -6.46
C ASP A 175 14.06 18.80 -6.20
N ARG A 176 14.13 17.78 -5.34
CA ARG A 176 15.39 17.07 -5.04
C ARG A 176 15.98 16.33 -6.26
N LEU A 177 15.14 15.98 -7.23
CA LEU A 177 15.53 15.24 -8.43
C LEU A 177 15.67 16.15 -9.64
N GLY A 178 15.01 17.32 -9.63
CA GLY A 178 14.88 18.15 -10.83
C GLY A 178 14.08 17.44 -11.94
N SER A 179 13.27 16.46 -11.59
CA SER A 179 12.45 15.65 -12.50
C SER A 179 11.35 14.92 -11.71
N SER A 180 10.51 14.17 -12.40
CA SER A 180 9.60 13.22 -11.75
C SER A 180 10.31 11.92 -11.35
N PRO A 181 9.80 11.19 -10.34
CA PRO A 181 10.36 9.90 -9.96
C PRO A 181 10.49 8.91 -11.11
N LEU A 182 9.48 8.85 -11.98
CA LEU A 182 9.46 7.96 -13.12
C LEU A 182 10.53 8.33 -14.15
N GLU A 183 10.80 9.62 -14.37
CA GLU A 183 11.87 10.06 -15.25
C GLU A 183 13.25 9.74 -14.67
N ALA A 184 13.46 9.98 -13.37
CA ALA A 184 14.70 9.61 -12.70
C ALA A 184 14.93 8.09 -12.76
N TYR A 185 13.88 7.29 -12.54
CA TYR A 185 13.93 5.84 -12.70
C TYR A 185 14.33 5.43 -14.12
N LYS A 186 13.67 5.99 -15.14
CA LYS A 186 13.94 5.69 -16.54
C LYS A 186 15.36 6.06 -16.97
N SER A 187 15.94 7.12 -16.41
CA SER A 187 17.31 7.51 -16.73
C SER A 187 18.38 6.49 -16.29
N ASP A 188 18.04 5.60 -15.36
CA ASP A 188 18.93 4.56 -14.83
C ASP A 188 18.42 3.13 -15.14
N GLU A 189 17.42 2.98 -16.01
CA GLU A 189 16.74 1.70 -16.25
C GLU A 189 17.69 0.58 -16.70
N ASP A 190 18.73 0.91 -17.48
CA ASP A 190 19.74 -0.04 -17.95
C ASP A 190 20.58 -0.66 -16.81
N LYS A 191 20.61 -0.03 -15.63
CA LYS A 191 21.36 -0.52 -14.46
C LYS A 191 20.53 -1.47 -13.60
N ILE A 192 19.26 -1.68 -13.95
CA ILE A 192 18.30 -2.39 -13.11
C ILE A 192 18.24 -3.87 -13.50
N GLU A 193 18.50 -4.74 -12.53
CA GLU A 193 18.28 -6.17 -12.70
C GLU A 193 16.78 -6.47 -12.72
N ARG A 194 16.27 -6.91 -13.87
CA ARG A 194 14.90 -7.39 -14.03
C ARG A 194 14.84 -8.90 -13.88
N LEU A 195 13.95 -9.38 -13.01
CA LEU A 195 13.65 -10.80 -12.87
C LEU A 195 12.49 -11.18 -13.78
N SER A 196 12.52 -12.39 -14.34
CA SER A 196 11.36 -12.92 -15.07
C SER A 196 10.18 -13.11 -14.11
N SER A 197 8.96 -12.91 -14.61
CA SER A 197 7.73 -13.13 -13.83
C SER A 197 7.67 -14.55 -13.26
N THR A 198 8.11 -15.56 -14.03
CA THR A 198 8.22 -16.94 -13.58
C THR A 198 9.13 -17.10 -12.37
N LEU A 199 10.30 -16.45 -12.36
CA LEU A 199 11.23 -16.53 -11.23
C LEU A 199 10.64 -15.84 -10.00
N VAL A 200 10.06 -14.66 -10.17
CA VAL A 200 9.39 -13.92 -9.08
C VAL A 200 8.26 -14.77 -8.49
N CYS A 201 7.43 -15.39 -9.32
CA CYS A 201 6.36 -16.29 -8.90
C CYS A 201 6.88 -17.54 -8.19
N ALA A 202 7.96 -18.15 -8.68
CA ALA A 202 8.57 -19.33 -8.06
C ALA A 202 9.13 -19.04 -6.67
N ARG A 203 9.70 -17.84 -6.46
CA ARG A 203 10.30 -17.43 -5.17
C ARG A 203 9.28 -16.85 -4.19
N LEU A 204 8.26 -16.15 -4.69
CA LEU A 204 7.28 -15.45 -3.86
C LEU A 204 5.93 -16.17 -3.72
N GLY A 205 5.65 -17.19 -4.55
CA GLY A 205 4.46 -18.05 -4.46
C GLY A 205 3.22 -17.49 -5.17
N ASN A 206 3.31 -17.20 -6.48
CA ASN A 206 2.21 -16.65 -7.30
C ASN A 206 1.51 -15.42 -6.65
N MET A 207 2.32 -14.49 -6.13
CA MET A 207 1.83 -13.28 -5.44
C MET A 207 1.57 -12.10 -6.38
N LEU A 208 1.78 -12.28 -7.69
CA LEU A 208 1.38 -11.32 -8.72
C LEU A 208 -0.13 -11.52 -8.98
N THR A 209 -0.94 -10.75 -8.26
CA THR A 209 -2.39 -10.63 -8.49
C THR A 209 -2.73 -9.17 -8.68
#